data_AF-A0A1F2PMN7-F1
#
_entry.id   AF-A0A1F2PMN7-F1
#
_cell.length_a   1.000
_cell.length_b   1.000
_cell.length_c   1.000
_cell.angle_alpha   90.00
_cell.angle_beta   90.00
_cell.angle_gamma   90.00
#
_symmetry.space_group_name_H-M   'P 1'
#
loop_
_entity.id
_entity.type
_entity.pdbx_description
1 polymer ?
#
loop_
_entity_poly.entity_id
_entity_poly.type
_entity_poly.pdbx_seq_one_letter_code
_entity_poly.pdbx_strand_id
1 'polypeptide(L)'
;MKKYLLIQLVLLLTLTVLAGLLSSGVLAATAPRVLYRTHVQNDGWQDFVSDGVLSGTAGRSLRLEGIEIKLEAADYDLGVRYQTHIQNIGWEADTNRGFKNDGAMSGTEGLSYRLEAIQISLTGAAADAFDIYYQVHAQNFGWLGWAKNGESAGTAGYSYRLEGIHIVILPKGSSPPTGTVDQLTPFVERQSVPGNLLIQTTASDFNSNALGLDRVAIVPDAGDGAIVLNNGNQAGVYTSNVFNTSPFTKAVLSWNADTPAGSLVQVEARVCENAVDANGQSTENWSDWLSWGRWGSSINRASGIGTTDSPLAKLDVDTLVVKNGKTANKIQYRVILHSGSPGITPNLRLVALALRNQNPGQEITKVFYDTPNLFNLPVLNVPQLSQMVRDPAIADSICSPTSVTMMLAYYGTVVQPETAAWGAYDYGYQDFGNWPFNTAYAASLGYQAYVDYSTIEGLKREIAGGHPVAVAVAYKNSAAVSGDLPVVDGAPIRQTPGHLIVVCGFTQENGTDYIIINDPAAASNAGVRVKYRLDQFAAAWAESGNIAYIIH
;
A
#
# COMPACT_ATOMS: atom_id res chain seq x y z
N MET A 1 -101.64 0.40 1.28
CA MET A 1 -101.09 0.90 0.00
C MET A 1 -100.41 2.28 0.17
N LYS A 2 -99.37 2.36 1.01
CA LYS A 2 -98.55 3.59 1.21
C LYS A 2 -97.10 3.23 1.58
N LYS A 3 -96.51 2.26 0.86
CA LYS A 3 -95.09 1.85 1.07
C LYS A 3 -94.27 1.63 -0.21
N TYR A 4 -94.82 1.92 -1.40
CA TYR A 4 -94.10 1.70 -2.67
C TYR A 4 -93.95 2.94 -3.58
N LEU A 5 -94.27 4.15 -3.09
CA LEU A 5 -94.12 5.39 -3.89
C LEU A 5 -93.02 6.34 -3.38
N LEU A 6 -92.30 6.01 -2.30
CA LEU A 6 -91.23 6.85 -1.74
C LEU A 6 -89.81 6.33 -2.00
N ILE A 7 -89.67 5.22 -2.74
CA ILE A 7 -88.35 4.60 -3.04
C ILE A 7 -87.90 4.91 -4.49
N GLN A 8 -88.79 5.39 -5.36
CA GLN A 8 -88.42 5.71 -6.76
C GLN A 8 -88.10 7.20 -7.01
N LEU A 9 -88.28 8.10 -6.03
CA LEU A 9 -87.93 9.52 -6.19
C LEU A 9 -86.58 9.89 -5.56
N VAL A 10 -85.97 9.01 -4.76
CA VAL A 10 -84.63 9.23 -4.17
C VAL A 10 -83.53 8.58 -5.02
N LEU A 11 -83.85 7.63 -5.90
CA LEU A 11 -82.86 6.98 -6.77
C LEU A 11 -82.54 7.75 -8.07
N LEU A 12 -83.33 8.77 -8.43
CA LEU A 12 -83.12 9.55 -9.67
C LEU A 12 -82.45 10.92 -9.43
N LEU A 13 -82.21 11.32 -8.17
CA LEU A 13 -81.47 12.54 -7.83
C LEU A 13 -80.07 12.29 -7.25
N THR A 14 -79.69 11.02 -7.05
CA THR A 14 -78.31 10.63 -6.68
C THR A 14 -77.49 10.11 -7.86
N LEU A 15 -78.05 10.09 -9.08
CA LEU A 15 -77.37 9.57 -10.28
C LEU A 15 -76.99 10.65 -11.32
N THR A 16 -77.28 11.93 -11.08
CA THR A 16 -77.02 13.02 -12.05
C THR A 16 -76.45 14.31 -11.45
N VAL A 17 -75.76 14.22 -10.31
CA VAL A 17 -74.68 15.17 -9.96
C VAL A 17 -73.46 14.37 -9.45
N LEU A 18 -73.21 13.23 -10.09
CA LEU A 18 -71.94 12.49 -10.06
C LEU A 18 -71.25 12.57 -11.43
N ALA A 19 -71.50 13.67 -12.15
CA ALA A 19 -70.93 13.99 -13.46
C ALA A 19 -70.72 15.50 -13.54
N GLY A 20 -69.65 16.00 -12.94
CA GLY A 20 -69.33 17.43 -13.00
C GLY A 20 -68.54 17.95 -11.82
N LEU A 21 -67.38 17.35 -11.57
CA LEU A 21 -66.15 17.96 -11.02
C LEU A 21 -65.16 16.82 -10.78
N LEU A 22 -64.79 16.13 -11.87
CA LEU A 22 -63.43 15.62 -11.96
C LEU A 22 -62.55 16.87 -11.98
N SER A 23 -62.10 17.28 -10.80
CA SER A 23 -60.99 18.21 -10.67
C SER A 23 -59.83 17.60 -11.47
N SER A 24 -59.47 18.32 -12.53
CA SER A 24 -58.23 18.32 -13.29
C SER A 24 -57.23 17.24 -12.90
N GLY A 25 -56.89 16.38 -13.87
CA GLY A 25 -55.92 15.31 -13.71
C GLY A 25 -54.67 15.79 -12.97
N VAL A 26 -54.38 15.15 -11.84
CA VAL A 26 -53.01 15.06 -11.36
C VAL A 26 -52.28 14.27 -12.42
N LEU A 27 -51.62 14.95 -13.35
CA LEU A 27 -50.61 14.32 -14.19
C LEU A 27 -49.63 13.67 -13.20
N ALA A 28 -49.47 12.35 -13.27
CA ALA A 28 -48.40 11.69 -12.54
C ALA A 28 -47.10 12.35 -13.00
N ALA A 29 -46.37 12.99 -12.06
CA ALA A 29 -45.11 13.65 -12.38
C ALA A 29 -44.22 12.66 -13.15
N THR A 30 -43.71 13.09 -14.29
CA THR A 30 -42.85 12.26 -15.14
C THR A 30 -41.56 12.02 -14.37
N ALA A 31 -41.19 10.76 -14.15
CA ALA A 31 -39.95 10.45 -13.44
C ALA A 31 -38.76 11.14 -14.13
N PRO A 32 -37.84 11.77 -13.37
CA PRO A 32 -36.69 12.42 -13.97
C PRO A 32 -35.81 11.37 -14.65
N ARG A 33 -35.16 11.77 -15.75
CA ARG A 33 -34.25 10.90 -16.52
C ARG A 33 -32.91 11.59 -16.70
N VAL A 34 -31.84 10.81 -16.73
CA VAL A 34 -30.52 11.34 -17.10
C VAL A 34 -30.22 11.02 -18.56
N LEU A 35 -29.76 12.03 -19.30
CA LEU A 35 -29.25 11.89 -20.66
C LEU A 35 -27.76 12.22 -20.67
N TYR A 36 -26.99 11.39 -21.32
CA TYR A 36 -25.54 11.56 -21.40
C TYR A 36 -24.96 11.03 -22.70
N ARG A 37 -23.81 11.58 -23.07
CA ARG A 37 -22.99 11.09 -24.18
C ARG A 37 -21.52 11.33 -23.91
N THR A 38 -20.67 10.52 -24.53
CA THR A 38 -19.21 10.65 -24.43
C THR A 38 -18.57 10.95 -25.78
N HIS A 39 -17.47 11.70 -25.77
CA HIS A 39 -16.55 11.81 -26.90
C HIS A 39 -15.53 10.67 -26.81
N VAL A 40 -15.52 9.78 -27.81
CA VAL A 40 -14.67 8.59 -27.85
C VAL A 40 -13.55 8.81 -28.86
N GLN A 41 -12.33 8.42 -28.50
CA GLN A 41 -11.18 8.45 -29.40
C GLN A 41 -11.52 7.82 -30.77
N ASN A 42 -11.17 8.52 -31.85
CA ASN A 42 -11.40 8.16 -33.26
C ASN A 42 -12.88 8.11 -33.70
N ASP A 43 -13.83 7.97 -32.78
CA ASP A 43 -15.26 7.85 -33.09
C ASP A 43 -16.01 9.20 -32.88
N GLY A 44 -15.44 10.13 -32.12
CA GLY A 44 -16.03 11.44 -31.84
C GLY A 44 -17.16 11.41 -30.81
N TRP A 45 -18.03 12.42 -30.85
CA TRP A 45 -19.24 12.44 -30.00
C TRP A 45 -20.24 11.38 -30.44
N GLN A 46 -20.65 10.53 -29.50
CA GLN A 46 -21.75 9.60 -29.70
C GLN A 46 -23.11 10.28 -29.50
N ASP A 47 -24.18 9.59 -29.89
CA ASP A 47 -25.55 10.00 -29.60
C ASP A 47 -25.84 10.00 -28.09
N PHE A 48 -26.79 10.85 -27.67
CA PHE A 48 -27.28 10.83 -26.31
C PHE A 48 -27.99 9.51 -26.03
N VAL A 49 -27.58 8.87 -24.94
CA VAL A 49 -28.25 7.72 -24.34
C VAL A 49 -28.91 8.14 -23.03
N SER A 50 -29.74 7.28 -22.48
CA SER A 50 -30.49 7.55 -21.26
C SER A 50 -30.41 6.38 -20.29
N ASP A 51 -30.43 6.67 -18.99
CA ASP A 51 -30.64 5.75 -17.87
C ASP A 51 -30.10 4.32 -18.07
N GLY A 52 -28.84 4.10 -17.70
CA GLY A 52 -28.23 2.77 -17.60
C GLY A 52 -27.77 2.18 -18.94
N VAL A 53 -28.03 2.86 -20.06
CA VAL A 53 -27.49 2.48 -21.37
C VAL A 53 -26.02 2.88 -21.49
N LEU A 54 -25.18 2.02 -22.05
CA LEU A 54 -23.76 2.33 -22.26
C LEU A 54 -23.56 3.57 -23.12
N SER A 55 -22.78 4.53 -22.63
CA SER A 55 -22.09 5.53 -23.46
C SER A 55 -20.60 5.26 -23.44
N GLY A 56 -19.96 5.26 -24.61
CA GLY A 56 -18.59 4.86 -24.82
C GLY A 56 -18.46 3.46 -25.43
N THR A 57 -17.43 2.74 -24.99
CA THR A 57 -17.11 1.36 -25.39
C THR A 57 -16.66 0.56 -24.16
N ALA A 58 -16.50 -0.76 -24.30
CA ALA A 58 -15.85 -1.59 -23.29
C ALA A 58 -14.97 -2.63 -24.00
N GLY A 59 -13.69 -2.73 -23.60
CA GLY A 59 -12.75 -3.71 -24.14
C GLY A 59 -12.21 -3.39 -25.53
N ARG A 60 -12.58 -2.24 -26.13
CA ARG A 60 -12.09 -1.80 -27.44
C ARG A 60 -10.80 -0.98 -27.38
N SER A 61 -10.31 -0.68 -26.17
CA SER A 61 -9.11 0.12 -25.94
C SER A 61 -9.16 1.56 -26.48
N LEU A 62 -10.37 2.13 -26.60
CA LEU A 62 -10.58 3.53 -26.97
C LEU A 62 -10.84 4.36 -25.72
N ARG A 63 -10.12 5.49 -25.58
CA ARG A 63 -10.32 6.40 -24.44
C ARG A 63 -11.57 7.25 -24.63
N LEU A 64 -12.24 7.55 -23.53
CA LEU A 64 -13.12 8.71 -23.44
C LEU A 64 -12.26 9.98 -23.35
N GLU A 65 -12.67 11.05 -24.02
CA GLU A 65 -12.00 12.35 -24.02
C GLU A 65 -12.89 13.47 -23.47
N GLY A 66 -14.21 13.27 -23.49
CA GLY A 66 -15.19 14.22 -22.98
C GLY A 66 -16.54 13.58 -22.65
N ILE A 67 -17.33 14.27 -21.85
CA ILE A 67 -18.69 13.86 -21.47
C ILE A 67 -19.61 15.06 -21.30
N GLU A 68 -20.87 14.88 -21.69
CA GLU A 68 -21.98 15.79 -21.40
C GLU A 68 -23.08 15.01 -20.68
N ILE A 69 -23.65 15.60 -19.64
CA ILE A 69 -24.71 15.01 -18.81
C ILE A 69 -25.75 16.08 -18.55
N LYS A 70 -27.02 15.77 -18.78
CA LYS A 70 -28.16 16.65 -18.50
C LYS A 70 -29.34 15.84 -17.99
N LEU A 71 -30.26 16.51 -17.30
CA LEU A 71 -31.49 15.87 -16.82
C LEU A 71 -32.70 16.32 -17.66
N GLU A 72 -33.60 15.37 -17.91
CA GLU A 72 -34.98 15.63 -18.32
C GLU A 72 -35.86 15.45 -17.08
N ALA A 73 -36.16 16.56 -16.40
CA ALA A 73 -36.86 16.57 -15.12
C ALA A 73 -37.87 17.73 -15.05
N ALA A 74 -38.72 17.89 -16.08
CA ALA A 74 -39.60 19.06 -16.23
C ALA A 74 -40.51 19.35 -15.03
N ASP A 75 -40.85 18.32 -14.25
CA ASP A 75 -41.72 18.42 -13.07
C ASP A 75 -40.95 18.67 -11.75
N TYR A 76 -39.62 18.87 -11.81
CA TYR A 76 -38.76 19.02 -10.63
C TYR A 76 -37.75 20.17 -10.80
N ASP A 77 -37.46 20.89 -9.70
CA ASP A 77 -36.25 21.72 -9.61
C ASP A 77 -35.05 20.81 -9.33
N LEU A 78 -34.54 20.19 -10.39
CA LEU A 78 -33.52 19.16 -10.34
C LEU A 78 -32.54 19.33 -11.50
N GLY A 79 -31.26 19.51 -11.18
CA GLY A 79 -30.15 19.58 -12.13
C GLY A 79 -29.06 18.58 -11.81
N VAL A 80 -28.02 18.56 -12.66
CA VAL A 80 -26.84 17.73 -12.46
C VAL A 80 -25.55 18.55 -12.56
N ARG A 81 -24.64 18.30 -11.63
CA ARG A 81 -23.29 18.86 -11.61
C ARG A 81 -22.24 17.76 -11.61
N TYR A 82 -21.22 17.89 -12.44
CA TYR A 82 -20.19 16.87 -12.63
C TYR A 82 -18.83 17.45 -12.99
N GLN A 83 -17.79 16.64 -12.84
CA GLN A 83 -16.44 16.92 -13.28
C GLN A 83 -15.71 15.62 -13.63
N THR A 84 -14.63 15.73 -14.41
CA THR A 84 -13.76 14.60 -14.75
C THR A 84 -12.33 14.84 -14.26
N HIS A 85 -11.62 13.74 -13.98
CA HIS A 85 -10.18 13.74 -13.82
C HIS A 85 -9.55 13.47 -15.19
N ILE A 86 -8.78 14.42 -15.69
CA ILE A 86 -8.30 14.43 -17.08
C ILE A 86 -6.77 14.29 -17.09
N GLN A 87 -6.25 13.48 -18.01
CA GLN A 87 -4.82 13.36 -18.23
C GLN A 87 -4.13 14.74 -18.30
N ASN A 88 -3.03 14.88 -17.55
CA ASN A 88 -2.19 16.09 -17.46
C ASN A 88 -2.88 17.36 -16.92
N ILE A 89 -4.16 17.30 -16.54
CA ILE A 89 -4.92 18.43 -15.98
C ILE A 89 -5.34 18.14 -14.53
N GLY A 90 -5.70 16.89 -14.22
CA GLY A 90 -6.26 16.51 -12.91
C GLY A 90 -7.77 16.71 -12.84
N TRP A 91 -8.30 16.87 -11.63
CA TRP A 91 -9.71 17.22 -11.41
C TRP A 91 -9.98 18.66 -11.86
N GLU A 92 -11.02 18.85 -12.66
CA GLU A 92 -11.33 20.19 -13.19
C GLU A 92 -11.63 21.23 -12.11
N ALA A 93 -12.21 20.84 -10.98
CA ALA A 93 -12.50 21.74 -9.85
C ALA A 93 -11.24 22.34 -9.21
N ASP A 94 -10.09 21.68 -9.32
CA ASP A 94 -8.81 22.17 -8.79
C ASP A 94 -8.14 23.17 -9.75
N THR A 95 -8.79 23.48 -10.87
CA THR A 95 -8.31 24.40 -11.91
C THR A 95 -9.32 25.52 -12.13
N ASN A 96 -9.00 26.46 -13.03
CA ASN A 96 -9.95 27.47 -13.47
C ASN A 96 -11.10 26.91 -14.34
N ARG A 97 -11.13 25.61 -14.65
CA ARG A 97 -12.17 24.96 -15.46
C ARG A 97 -13.45 24.70 -14.65
N GLY A 98 -13.32 24.37 -13.36
CA GLY A 98 -14.45 24.18 -12.45
C GLY A 98 -15.40 23.03 -12.82
N PHE A 99 -16.41 22.82 -11.96
CA PHE A 99 -17.51 21.88 -12.24
C PHE A 99 -18.36 22.30 -13.44
N LYS A 100 -18.91 21.31 -14.13
CA LYS A 100 -19.86 21.47 -15.24
C LYS A 100 -21.27 21.17 -14.76
N ASN A 101 -22.26 21.79 -15.42
CA ASN A 101 -23.67 21.59 -15.11
C ASN A 101 -24.44 21.39 -16.41
N ASP A 102 -25.49 20.57 -16.34
CA ASP A 102 -26.59 20.49 -17.32
C ASP A 102 -26.20 20.67 -18.79
N GLY A 103 -25.49 19.68 -19.33
CA GLY A 103 -25.12 19.60 -20.74
C GLY A 103 -23.80 20.30 -21.10
N ALA A 104 -23.17 21.03 -20.17
CA ALA A 104 -21.86 21.63 -20.41
C ALA A 104 -20.75 20.56 -20.50
N MET A 105 -19.90 20.60 -21.51
CA MET A 105 -18.84 19.61 -21.68
C MET A 105 -17.83 19.61 -20.51
N SER A 106 -17.57 18.41 -19.97
CA SER A 106 -16.41 18.09 -19.12
C SER A 106 -15.40 17.26 -19.94
N GLY A 107 -14.09 17.48 -19.77
CA GLY A 107 -13.04 16.84 -20.56
C GLY A 107 -12.28 17.77 -21.50
N THR A 108 -11.77 17.25 -22.62
CA THR A 108 -11.09 18.01 -23.67
C THR A 108 -11.52 17.54 -25.06
N GLU A 109 -11.60 18.46 -26.01
CA GLU A 109 -11.82 18.15 -27.42
C GLU A 109 -10.55 18.52 -28.21
N GLY A 110 -10.14 17.65 -29.14
CA GLY A 110 -8.97 17.90 -30.01
C GLY A 110 -7.59 17.78 -29.36
N LEU A 111 -7.50 17.63 -28.03
CA LEU A 111 -6.24 17.49 -27.29
C LEU A 111 -5.79 16.03 -27.10
N SER A 112 -6.64 15.07 -27.43
CA SER A 112 -6.36 13.64 -27.26
C SER A 112 -6.11 13.20 -25.81
N TYR A 113 -6.55 13.98 -24.81
CA TYR A 113 -6.41 13.60 -23.41
C TYR A 113 -7.53 12.65 -23.00
N ARG A 114 -7.15 11.57 -22.31
CA ARG A 114 -8.13 10.62 -21.74
C ARG A 114 -8.78 11.21 -20.48
N LEU A 115 -10.03 10.81 -20.26
CA LEU A 115 -10.66 10.83 -18.95
C LEU A 115 -10.17 9.63 -18.15
N GLU A 116 -9.93 9.81 -16.85
CA GLU A 116 -9.45 8.75 -15.93
C GLU A 116 -10.45 8.47 -14.79
N ALA A 117 -11.20 9.49 -14.37
CA ALA A 117 -12.25 9.37 -13.36
C ALA A 117 -13.34 10.44 -13.55
N ILE A 118 -14.47 10.28 -12.87
CA ILE A 118 -15.62 11.19 -12.90
C ILE A 118 -16.31 11.28 -11.52
N GLN A 119 -16.90 12.45 -11.23
CA GLN A 119 -17.81 12.67 -10.11
C GLN A 119 -19.10 13.31 -10.63
N ILE A 120 -20.25 12.85 -10.14
CA ILE A 120 -21.58 13.32 -10.57
C ILE A 120 -22.48 13.49 -9.35
N SER A 121 -23.08 14.66 -9.20
CA SER A 121 -23.98 15.01 -8.09
C SER A 121 -25.24 15.69 -8.61
N LEU A 122 -26.37 15.49 -7.93
CA LEU A 122 -27.61 16.20 -8.22
C LEU A 122 -27.60 17.59 -7.57
N THR A 123 -28.30 18.53 -8.19
CA THR A 123 -28.50 19.91 -7.72
C THR A 123 -29.97 20.29 -7.78
N GLY A 124 -30.36 21.43 -7.20
CA GLY A 124 -31.76 21.90 -7.16
C GLY A 124 -32.52 21.44 -5.91
N ALA A 125 -33.68 22.05 -5.65
CA ALA A 125 -34.46 21.81 -4.45
C ALA A 125 -35.00 20.36 -4.33
N ALA A 126 -35.11 19.64 -5.44
CA ALA A 126 -35.59 18.25 -5.46
C ALA A 126 -34.45 17.21 -5.33
N ALA A 127 -33.18 17.61 -5.21
CA ALA A 127 -32.04 16.68 -5.19
C ALA A 127 -32.14 15.61 -4.09
N ASP A 128 -32.68 15.96 -2.91
CA ASP A 128 -32.82 15.02 -1.79
C ASP A 128 -33.90 13.95 -2.00
N ALA A 129 -34.73 14.08 -3.02
CA ALA A 129 -35.73 13.07 -3.39
C ALA A 129 -35.16 11.96 -4.29
N PHE A 130 -33.94 12.10 -4.80
CA PHE A 130 -33.33 11.18 -5.75
C PHE A 130 -31.87 10.83 -5.38
N ASP A 131 -31.39 9.74 -5.95
CA ASP A 131 -29.98 9.36 -5.98
C ASP A 131 -29.54 9.22 -7.44
N ILE A 132 -28.35 9.72 -7.75
CA ILE A 132 -27.68 9.46 -9.03
C ILE A 132 -26.57 8.44 -8.81
N TYR A 133 -26.63 7.37 -9.59
CA TYR A 133 -25.64 6.29 -9.59
C TYR A 133 -24.90 6.26 -10.92
N TYR A 134 -23.59 6.00 -10.88
CA TYR A 134 -22.78 5.86 -12.08
C TYR A 134 -21.67 4.84 -11.91
N GLN A 135 -21.38 4.15 -13.01
CA GLN A 135 -20.41 3.09 -13.10
C GLN A 135 -19.54 3.32 -14.32
N VAL A 136 -18.23 3.13 -14.20
CA VAL A 136 -17.30 3.31 -15.32
C VAL A 136 -16.52 2.04 -15.61
N HIS A 137 -16.19 1.85 -16.89
CA HIS A 137 -15.23 0.84 -17.33
C HIS A 137 -13.86 1.50 -17.50
N ALA A 138 -12.88 1.10 -16.69
CA ALA A 138 -11.51 1.61 -16.75
C ALA A 138 -10.54 0.55 -17.29
N GLN A 139 -9.56 1.00 -18.07
CA GLN A 139 -8.48 0.15 -18.57
C GLN A 139 -7.84 -0.67 -17.44
N ASN A 140 -7.59 -1.96 -17.70
CA ASN A 140 -6.99 -2.94 -16.79
C ASN A 140 -7.77 -3.24 -15.48
N PHE A 141 -8.84 -2.52 -15.17
CA PHE A 141 -9.73 -2.81 -14.03
C PHE A 141 -11.09 -3.37 -14.45
N GLY A 142 -11.53 -3.13 -15.69
CA GLY A 142 -12.86 -3.52 -16.13
C GLY A 142 -13.93 -2.59 -15.57
N TRP A 143 -15.11 -3.12 -15.26
CA TRP A 143 -16.20 -2.37 -14.64
C TRP A 143 -15.98 -2.22 -13.13
N LEU A 144 -15.82 -0.99 -12.65
CA LEU A 144 -15.73 -0.68 -11.22
C LEU A 144 -17.12 -0.68 -10.56
N GLY A 145 -17.16 -0.51 -9.24
CA GLY A 145 -18.40 -0.39 -8.48
C GLY A 145 -19.23 0.83 -8.90
N TRP A 146 -20.50 0.85 -8.49
CA TRP A 146 -21.35 2.02 -8.66
C TRP A 146 -20.99 3.09 -7.63
N ALA A 147 -20.58 4.26 -8.10
CA ALA A 147 -20.50 5.47 -7.28
C ALA A 147 -21.88 6.11 -7.16
N LYS A 148 -22.09 6.88 -6.10
CA LYS A 148 -23.34 7.60 -5.83
C LYS A 148 -23.09 9.05 -5.41
N ASN A 149 -23.92 9.98 -5.89
CA ASN A 149 -24.04 11.35 -5.37
C ASN A 149 -22.71 12.06 -5.02
N GLY A 150 -21.81 12.18 -5.98
CA GLY A 150 -20.55 12.92 -5.85
C GLY A 150 -19.35 12.05 -5.45
N GLU A 151 -19.55 10.77 -5.11
CA GLU A 151 -18.46 9.81 -4.95
C GLU A 151 -17.60 9.70 -6.23
N SER A 152 -16.29 9.50 -6.12
CA SER A 152 -15.48 9.30 -7.32
C SER A 152 -15.81 7.96 -7.99
N ALA A 153 -15.74 7.91 -9.32
CA ALA A 153 -15.75 6.69 -10.12
C ALA A 153 -14.57 6.66 -11.09
N GLY A 154 -13.85 5.53 -11.19
CA GLY A 154 -12.72 5.35 -12.10
C GLY A 154 -11.38 5.21 -11.38
N THR A 155 -10.32 5.79 -11.93
CA THR A 155 -8.98 5.66 -11.36
C THR A 155 -8.20 6.98 -11.35
N ALA A 156 -7.34 7.17 -10.36
CA ALA A 156 -6.40 8.30 -10.31
C ALA A 156 -4.96 7.82 -10.07
N GLY A 157 -3.99 8.47 -10.73
CA GLY A 157 -2.57 8.09 -10.68
C GLY A 157 -2.20 6.85 -11.51
N TYR A 158 -3.18 6.14 -12.07
CA TYR A 158 -2.95 4.95 -12.90
C TYR A 158 -2.60 5.25 -14.36
N SER A 159 -2.90 6.47 -14.83
CA SER A 159 -2.86 6.78 -16.27
C SER A 159 -3.79 5.89 -17.12
N TYR A 160 -4.82 5.32 -16.51
CA TYR A 160 -5.77 4.43 -17.17
C TYR A 160 -6.95 5.22 -17.71
N ARG A 161 -7.26 4.99 -18.99
CA ARG A 161 -8.41 5.62 -19.64
C ARG A 161 -9.70 5.00 -19.12
N LEU A 162 -10.73 5.83 -19.00
CA LEU A 162 -12.10 5.37 -19.07
C LEU A 162 -12.42 4.97 -20.52
N GLU A 163 -13.19 3.91 -20.69
CA GLU A 163 -13.66 3.45 -22.00
C GLU A 163 -15.18 3.64 -22.16
N GLY A 164 -15.93 3.55 -21.06
CA GLY A 164 -17.39 3.67 -21.07
C GLY A 164 -17.99 3.95 -19.70
N ILE A 165 -19.26 4.36 -19.69
CA ILE A 165 -20.00 4.78 -18.50
C ILE A 165 -21.48 4.40 -18.57
N HIS A 166 -22.05 4.03 -17.42
CA HIS A 166 -23.49 3.96 -17.15
C HIS A 166 -23.86 5.03 -16.12
N ILE A 167 -25.01 5.69 -16.31
CA ILE A 167 -25.57 6.64 -15.34
C ILE A 167 -27.06 6.36 -15.21
N VAL A 168 -27.57 6.30 -13.97
CA VAL A 168 -29.01 6.21 -13.69
C VAL A 168 -29.40 7.19 -12.59
N ILE A 169 -30.61 7.71 -12.67
CA ILE A 169 -31.24 8.44 -11.57
C ILE A 169 -32.40 7.60 -11.02
N LEU A 170 -32.47 7.46 -9.70
CA LEU A 170 -33.47 6.64 -9.01
C LEU A 170 -34.05 7.41 -7.82
N PRO A 171 -35.26 7.06 -7.32
CA PRO A 171 -35.77 7.60 -6.07
C PRO A 171 -34.78 7.37 -4.92
N LYS A 172 -34.74 8.31 -3.97
CA LYS A 172 -33.84 8.26 -2.82
C LYS A 172 -33.90 6.92 -2.09
N GLY A 173 -32.74 6.33 -1.80
CA GLY A 173 -32.62 5.08 -1.07
C GLY A 173 -32.82 3.82 -1.91
N SER A 174 -33.06 3.96 -3.23
CA SER A 174 -33.07 2.81 -4.14
C SER A 174 -31.66 2.19 -4.23
N SER A 175 -31.59 0.87 -4.43
CA SER A 175 -30.33 0.18 -4.73
C SER A 175 -29.82 0.52 -6.14
N PRO A 176 -28.50 0.55 -6.37
CA PRO A 176 -27.96 0.68 -7.73
C PRO A 176 -28.39 -0.50 -8.61
N PRO A 177 -28.37 -0.35 -9.95
CA PRO A 177 -28.63 -1.44 -10.87
C PRO A 177 -27.68 -2.63 -10.65
N THR A 178 -28.20 -3.84 -10.83
CA THR A 178 -27.37 -5.05 -10.89
C THR A 178 -26.70 -5.16 -12.25
N GLY A 179 -25.41 -5.50 -12.30
CA GLY A 179 -24.66 -5.65 -13.54
C GLY A 179 -23.28 -6.26 -13.31
N THR A 180 -22.45 -6.30 -14.36
CA THR A 180 -21.06 -6.74 -14.26
C THR A 180 -20.27 -5.75 -13.41
N VAL A 181 -19.61 -6.25 -12.38
CA VAL A 181 -18.71 -5.50 -11.51
C VAL A 181 -17.45 -6.34 -11.33
N ASP A 182 -16.37 -5.94 -12.00
CA ASP A 182 -15.06 -6.60 -11.92
C ASP A 182 -14.30 -6.14 -10.67
N GLN A 183 -14.56 -4.92 -10.19
CA GLN A 183 -14.00 -4.34 -8.97
C GLN A 183 -15.12 -3.73 -8.13
N LEU A 184 -15.28 -4.14 -6.87
CA LEU A 184 -16.40 -3.67 -6.05
C LEU A 184 -16.28 -2.19 -5.65
N THR A 185 -15.06 -1.67 -5.55
CA THR A 185 -14.82 -0.26 -5.24
C THR A 185 -15.06 0.61 -6.49
N PRO A 186 -15.86 1.69 -6.39
CA PRO A 186 -16.14 2.54 -7.55
C PRO A 186 -14.92 3.35 -8.02
N PHE A 187 -13.97 3.63 -7.12
CA PHE A 187 -12.79 4.42 -7.40
C PHE A 187 -11.54 3.86 -6.73
N VAL A 188 -10.42 3.91 -7.45
CA VAL A 188 -9.10 3.49 -6.96
C VAL A 188 -8.06 4.56 -7.31
N GLU A 189 -7.36 5.05 -6.30
CA GLU A 189 -6.28 6.03 -6.47
C GLU A 189 -4.93 5.44 -6.03
N ARG A 190 -3.91 5.55 -6.88
CA ARG A 190 -2.55 5.14 -6.50
C ARG A 190 -2.04 5.99 -5.35
N GLN A 191 -1.65 5.33 -4.27
CA GLN A 191 -1.00 5.99 -3.15
C GLN A 191 0.47 6.24 -3.45
N SER A 192 1.09 7.18 -2.75
CA SER A 192 2.53 7.45 -2.88
C SER A 192 3.24 7.06 -1.60
N VAL A 193 4.42 6.44 -1.70
CA VAL A 193 5.32 6.25 -0.57
C VAL A 193 6.14 7.52 -0.40
N PRO A 194 5.96 8.25 0.71
CA PRO A 194 6.81 9.39 1.02
C PRO A 194 8.22 8.90 1.39
N GLY A 195 9.22 9.42 0.67
CA GLY A 195 10.60 9.03 0.89
C GLY A 195 10.86 7.55 0.60
N ASN A 196 11.52 6.88 1.55
CA ASN A 196 12.08 5.55 1.34
C ASN A 196 11.42 4.43 2.16
N LEU A 197 10.39 4.73 2.95
CA LEU A 197 9.80 3.78 3.88
C LEU A 197 8.27 3.91 3.87
N LEU A 198 7.60 2.78 3.65
CA LEU A 198 6.17 2.61 3.88
C LEU A 198 5.99 1.60 5.01
N ILE A 199 5.16 1.94 6.00
CA ILE A 199 4.74 1.01 7.06
C ILE A 199 3.22 0.99 7.07
N GLN A 200 2.63 -0.20 6.96
CA GLN A 200 1.21 -0.43 7.21
C GLN A 200 1.09 -1.30 8.45
N THR A 201 0.40 -0.80 9.46
CA THR A 201 0.28 -1.48 10.75
C THR A 201 -1.14 -1.45 11.31
N THR A 202 -2.01 -0.59 10.78
CA THR A 202 -3.38 -0.46 11.28
C THR A 202 -4.40 -1.08 10.33
N ALA A 203 -5.58 -1.43 10.86
CA ALA A 203 -6.71 -1.85 10.03
C ALA A 203 -7.10 -0.76 9.03
N SER A 204 -6.95 0.52 9.39
CA SER A 204 -7.18 1.64 8.48
C SER A 204 -6.19 1.64 7.33
N ASP A 205 -4.90 1.44 7.60
CA ASP A 205 -3.87 1.36 6.57
C ASP A 205 -4.18 0.23 5.58
N PHE A 206 -4.44 -0.97 6.08
CA PHE A 206 -4.72 -2.12 5.23
C PHE A 206 -6.02 -1.95 4.43
N ASN A 207 -7.09 -1.40 5.03
CA ASN A 207 -8.35 -1.17 4.31
C ASN A 207 -8.19 -0.11 3.22
N SER A 208 -7.51 1.00 3.53
CA SER A 208 -7.31 2.11 2.58
C SER A 208 -6.40 1.71 1.41
N ASN A 209 -5.56 0.69 1.62
CA ASN A 209 -4.63 0.18 0.64
C ASN A 209 -5.01 -1.21 0.10
N ALA A 210 -6.23 -1.70 0.35
CA ALA A 210 -6.66 -2.99 -0.19
C ALA A 210 -7.12 -2.82 -1.65
N LEU A 211 -6.47 -3.53 -2.58
CA LEU A 211 -6.99 -3.71 -3.94
C LEU A 211 -7.86 -4.97 -4.05
N GLY A 212 -7.59 -5.99 -3.22
CA GLY A 212 -8.36 -7.23 -3.23
C GLY A 212 -8.18 -8.06 -1.97
N LEU A 213 -9.27 -8.69 -1.53
CA LEU A 213 -9.35 -9.59 -0.40
C LEU A 213 -9.91 -10.95 -0.87
N ASP A 214 -9.04 -11.89 -1.25
CA ASP A 214 -9.45 -13.27 -1.55
C ASP A 214 -9.37 -14.12 -0.27
N ARG A 215 -10.52 -14.51 0.28
CA ARG A 215 -10.62 -15.41 1.46
C ARG A 215 -9.84 -14.93 2.69
N VAL A 216 -9.60 -13.62 2.77
CA VAL A 216 -9.04 -12.93 3.94
C VAL A 216 -9.98 -11.82 4.40
N ALA A 217 -9.80 -11.39 5.63
CA ALA A 217 -10.41 -10.20 6.21
C ALA A 217 -9.35 -9.35 6.90
N ILE A 218 -9.65 -8.06 7.04
CA ILE A 218 -8.90 -7.13 7.88
C ILE A 218 -9.72 -6.97 9.16
N VAL A 219 -9.13 -7.33 10.30
CA VAL A 219 -9.81 -7.27 11.62
C VAL A 219 -9.13 -6.24 12.51
N PRO A 220 -9.90 -5.40 13.25
CA PRO A 220 -9.33 -4.43 14.18
C PRO A 220 -8.86 -5.07 15.49
N ASP A 221 -9.41 -6.22 15.89
CA ASP A 221 -9.29 -6.77 17.25
C ASP A 221 -7.96 -7.51 17.55
N ALA A 222 -6.94 -7.37 16.71
CA ALA A 222 -5.64 -8.03 16.84
C ALA A 222 -4.49 -7.01 16.97
N GLY A 223 -4.63 -6.08 17.92
CA GLY A 223 -3.72 -4.93 18.09
C GLY A 223 -4.25 -3.70 17.35
N ASP A 224 -3.40 -3.06 16.53
CA ASP A 224 -3.81 -1.92 15.69
C ASP A 224 -4.52 -2.35 14.38
N GLY A 225 -4.49 -3.65 14.07
CA GLY A 225 -5.20 -4.30 12.96
C GLY A 225 -4.41 -5.46 12.38
N ALA A 226 -5.10 -6.49 11.87
CA ALA A 226 -4.45 -7.63 11.24
C ALA A 226 -5.19 -8.15 10.00
N ILE A 227 -4.42 -8.71 9.06
CA ILE A 227 -4.95 -9.53 7.98
C ILE A 227 -5.01 -10.98 8.47
N VAL A 228 -6.19 -11.59 8.33
CA VAL A 228 -6.49 -12.96 8.79
C VAL A 228 -7.24 -13.74 7.71
N LEU A 229 -7.23 -15.06 7.79
CA LEU A 229 -8.07 -15.92 6.95
C LEU A 229 -9.55 -15.77 7.35
N ASN A 230 -10.43 -15.72 6.36
CA ASN A 230 -11.87 -15.84 6.59
C ASN A 230 -12.18 -17.22 7.19
N ASN A 231 -13.14 -17.27 8.13
CA ASN A 231 -13.48 -18.50 8.85
C ASN A 231 -13.66 -19.70 7.91
N GLY A 232 -13.05 -20.83 8.26
CA GLY A 232 -13.07 -22.08 7.48
C GLY A 232 -12.08 -22.14 6.31
N ASN A 233 -11.45 -21.03 5.90
CA ASN A 233 -10.44 -21.05 4.86
C ASN A 233 -9.07 -21.47 5.39
N GLN A 234 -8.29 -22.10 4.53
CA GLN A 234 -6.92 -22.55 4.80
C GLN A 234 -5.87 -21.82 3.96
N ALA A 235 -6.32 -21.01 3.01
CA ALA A 235 -5.48 -20.14 2.20
C ALA A 235 -6.27 -18.91 1.78
N GLY A 236 -5.59 -17.78 1.68
CA GLY A 236 -6.17 -16.51 1.25
C GLY A 236 -5.10 -15.49 0.91
N VAL A 237 -5.48 -14.48 0.14
CA VAL A 237 -4.57 -13.47 -0.40
C VAL A 237 -5.13 -12.07 -0.16
N TYR A 238 -4.34 -11.25 0.52
CA TYR A 238 -4.50 -9.80 0.52
C TYR A 238 -3.64 -9.22 -0.59
N THR A 239 -4.20 -8.42 -1.49
CA THR A 239 -3.45 -7.68 -2.51
C THR A 239 -3.55 -6.19 -2.22
N SER A 240 -2.40 -5.55 -2.05
CA SER A 240 -2.35 -4.11 -1.82
C SER A 240 -2.65 -3.31 -3.09
N ASN A 241 -2.95 -2.03 -2.91
CA ASN A 241 -2.95 -1.01 -3.93
C ASN A 241 -1.54 -0.88 -4.55
N VAL A 242 -1.45 -0.27 -5.74
CA VAL A 242 -0.17 0.11 -6.33
C VAL A 242 0.33 1.39 -5.67
N PHE A 243 1.57 1.35 -5.21
CA PHE A 243 2.25 2.51 -4.66
C PHE A 243 3.19 3.14 -5.68
N ASN A 244 3.05 4.45 -5.90
CA ASN A 244 4.07 5.28 -6.54
C ASN A 244 5.22 5.52 -5.56
N THR A 245 6.44 5.55 -6.07
CA THR A 245 7.66 5.68 -5.26
C THR A 245 8.66 6.59 -5.97
N SER A 246 9.62 7.15 -5.22
CA SER A 246 10.84 7.65 -5.85
C SER A 246 11.55 6.50 -6.58
N PRO A 247 12.25 6.76 -7.71
CA PRO A 247 12.99 5.73 -8.42
C PRO A 247 13.92 4.96 -7.48
N PHE A 248 13.84 3.63 -7.52
CA PHE A 248 14.63 2.74 -6.65
C PHE A 248 15.26 1.60 -7.45
N THR A 249 16.34 1.05 -6.90
CA THR A 249 17.06 -0.11 -7.46
C THR A 249 16.94 -1.33 -6.58
N LYS A 250 16.68 -1.13 -5.27
CA LYS A 250 16.55 -2.18 -4.28
C LYS A 250 15.35 -1.96 -3.37
N ALA A 251 14.73 -3.05 -2.94
CA ALA A 251 13.66 -3.02 -1.96
C ALA A 251 13.79 -4.22 -0.99
N VAL A 252 13.44 -4.00 0.28
CA VAL A 252 13.29 -5.07 1.27
C VAL A 252 11.91 -4.96 1.88
N LEU A 253 11.13 -6.03 1.78
CA LEU A 253 9.88 -6.18 2.53
C LEU A 253 10.16 -6.90 3.84
N SER A 254 9.53 -6.44 4.91
CA SER A 254 9.52 -7.08 6.22
C SER A 254 8.10 -7.08 6.79
N TRP A 255 7.83 -7.99 7.73
CA TRP A 255 6.49 -8.17 8.27
C TRP A 255 6.53 -8.61 9.72
N ASN A 256 5.45 -8.29 10.43
CA ASN A 256 5.17 -8.84 11.75
C ASN A 256 3.97 -9.76 11.65
N ALA A 257 4.12 -10.99 12.11
CA ALA A 257 3.03 -11.96 12.10
C ALA A 257 3.10 -12.93 13.28
N ASP A 258 1.94 -13.24 13.84
CA ASP A 258 1.76 -14.41 14.69
C ASP A 258 1.34 -15.59 13.82
N THR A 259 2.13 -16.66 13.85
CA THR A 259 1.88 -17.88 13.07
C THR A 259 1.66 -19.06 14.02
N PRO A 260 0.42 -19.36 14.41
CA PRO A 260 0.11 -20.59 15.15
C PRO A 260 0.67 -21.83 14.45
N ALA A 261 0.88 -22.90 15.22
CA ALA A 261 1.51 -24.12 14.71
C ALA A 261 0.81 -24.64 13.44
N GLY A 262 1.60 -24.89 12.38
CA GLY A 262 1.09 -25.36 11.09
C GLY A 262 0.51 -24.26 10.18
N SER A 263 0.64 -22.99 10.56
CA SER A 263 0.33 -21.84 9.69
C SER A 263 1.59 -21.09 9.25
N LEU A 264 1.48 -20.32 8.18
CA LEU A 264 2.57 -19.52 7.64
C LEU A 264 2.06 -18.30 6.87
N VAL A 265 2.96 -17.36 6.66
CA VAL A 265 2.80 -16.18 5.81
C VAL A 265 3.82 -16.24 4.68
N GLN A 266 3.42 -15.76 3.50
CA GLN A 266 4.33 -15.35 2.43
C GLN A 266 4.05 -13.90 2.07
N VAL A 267 5.10 -13.16 1.77
CA VAL A 267 5.00 -11.79 1.27
C VAL A 267 5.67 -11.76 -0.10
N GLU A 268 4.95 -11.21 -1.07
CA GLU A 268 5.43 -11.09 -2.44
C GLU A 268 5.23 -9.67 -2.94
N ALA A 269 6.05 -9.25 -3.90
CA ALA A 269 5.84 -7.99 -4.59
C ALA A 269 6.21 -8.06 -6.06
N ARG A 270 5.60 -7.16 -6.83
CA ARG A 270 6.01 -6.85 -8.20
C ARG A 270 6.34 -5.38 -8.30
N VAL A 271 7.24 -5.04 -9.22
CA VAL A 271 7.71 -3.68 -9.44
C VAL A 271 7.49 -3.26 -10.90
N CYS A 272 7.20 -1.99 -11.12
CA CYS A 272 7.06 -1.42 -12.46
C CYS A 272 8.33 -0.68 -12.84
N GLU A 273 8.84 -0.94 -14.05
CA GLU A 273 9.96 -0.21 -14.60
C GLU A 273 9.66 1.29 -14.62
N ASN A 274 10.64 2.09 -14.20
CA ASN A 274 10.62 3.54 -14.35
C ASN A 274 10.93 3.90 -15.81
N ALA A 275 9.92 3.77 -16.67
CA ALA A 275 10.03 4.07 -18.09
C ALA A 275 8.83 4.89 -18.58
N VAL A 276 9.06 5.63 -19.66
CA VAL A 276 8.05 6.40 -20.38
C VAL A 276 8.06 6.02 -21.86
N ASP A 277 6.91 6.18 -22.52
CA ASP A 277 6.78 6.00 -23.96
C ASP A 277 7.28 7.23 -24.74
N ALA A 278 7.15 7.19 -26.07
CA ALA A 278 7.57 8.28 -26.95
C ALA A 278 6.85 9.62 -26.69
N ASN A 279 5.71 9.59 -26.00
CA ASN A 279 4.93 10.77 -25.64
C ASN A 279 5.22 11.24 -24.20
N GLY A 280 6.20 10.64 -23.52
CA GLY A 280 6.53 10.94 -22.13
C GLY A 280 5.55 10.36 -21.11
N GLN A 281 4.65 9.46 -21.52
CA GLN A 281 3.71 8.83 -20.60
C GLN A 281 4.32 7.58 -19.97
N SER A 282 4.15 7.41 -18.66
CA SER A 282 4.68 6.24 -17.95
C SER A 282 4.16 4.94 -18.56
N THR A 283 5.07 4.01 -18.83
CA THR A 283 4.73 2.65 -19.24
C THR A 283 4.45 1.77 -18.03
N GLU A 284 3.70 0.70 -18.24
CA GLU A 284 3.28 -0.25 -17.19
C GLU A 284 3.95 -1.61 -17.41
N ASN A 285 5.28 -1.61 -17.49
CA ASN A 285 6.07 -2.82 -17.61
C ASN A 285 6.37 -3.40 -16.21
N TRP A 286 5.56 -4.36 -15.79
CA TRP A 286 5.64 -4.99 -14.47
C TRP A 286 6.55 -6.23 -14.49
N SER A 287 7.27 -6.45 -13.40
CA SER A 287 7.87 -7.75 -13.10
C SER A 287 6.80 -8.79 -12.79
N ASP A 288 7.18 -10.07 -12.82
CA ASP A 288 6.46 -11.11 -12.10
C ASP A 288 6.43 -10.83 -10.59
N TRP A 289 5.57 -11.55 -9.86
CA TRP A 289 5.53 -11.52 -8.40
C TRP A 289 6.76 -12.23 -7.84
N LEU A 290 7.61 -11.49 -7.12
CA LEU A 290 8.82 -11.94 -6.45
C LEU A 290 8.52 -12.27 -4.99
N SER A 291 8.94 -13.44 -4.53
CA SER A 291 8.52 -13.98 -3.22
C SER A 291 9.64 -13.98 -2.19
N TRP A 292 9.46 -13.28 -1.06
CA TRP A 292 10.39 -13.31 0.08
C TRP A 292 10.43 -14.66 0.81
N GLY A 293 9.65 -15.63 0.34
CA GLY A 293 9.64 -16.98 0.86
C GLY A 293 8.53 -17.24 1.87
N ARG A 294 8.72 -18.28 2.68
CA ARG A 294 7.73 -18.79 3.63
C ARG A 294 8.22 -18.56 5.04
N TRP A 295 7.38 -17.91 5.84
CA TRP A 295 7.64 -17.65 7.25
C TRP A 295 6.58 -18.26 8.16
N GLY A 296 7.04 -18.96 9.18
CA GLY A 296 6.23 -19.38 10.32
C GLY A 296 7.15 -19.88 11.44
N SER A 297 6.78 -19.60 12.69
CA SER A 297 7.58 -19.94 13.87
C SER A 297 7.73 -21.45 14.10
N SER A 298 6.85 -22.27 13.51
CA SER A 298 6.83 -23.73 13.67
C SER A 298 7.16 -24.50 12.38
N ILE A 299 7.76 -23.85 11.37
CA ILE A 299 8.10 -24.48 10.09
C ILE A 299 9.58 -24.30 9.76
N ASN A 300 10.07 -25.10 8.80
CA ASN A 300 11.33 -24.82 8.13
C ASN A 300 11.12 -23.65 7.16
N ARG A 301 11.22 -22.43 7.68
CA ARG A 301 11.14 -21.19 6.90
C ARG A 301 12.23 -21.17 5.82
N ALA A 302 11.91 -20.63 4.66
CA ALA A 302 12.83 -20.63 3.53
C ALA A 302 12.57 -19.41 2.64
N SER A 303 13.61 -18.66 2.28
CA SER A 303 13.51 -17.61 1.27
C SER A 303 13.17 -18.17 -0.12
N GLY A 304 12.59 -17.33 -0.97
CA GLY A 304 12.15 -17.71 -2.32
C GLY A 304 13.25 -17.71 -3.39
N ILE A 305 14.52 -17.98 -3.04
CA ILE A 305 15.67 -17.84 -3.94
C ILE A 305 15.45 -18.57 -5.27
N GLY A 306 15.67 -17.87 -6.38
CA GLY A 306 15.69 -18.45 -7.73
C GLY A 306 14.34 -18.97 -8.24
N THR A 307 13.25 -18.74 -7.51
CA THR A 307 11.93 -19.25 -7.87
C THR A 307 11.10 -18.29 -8.73
N THR A 308 11.40 -16.98 -8.72
CA THR A 308 10.49 -15.94 -9.25
C THR A 308 11.16 -14.81 -10.04
N ASP A 309 12.42 -14.98 -10.46
CA ASP A 309 13.15 -13.96 -11.23
C ASP A 309 12.47 -13.64 -12.58
N SER A 310 12.24 -12.35 -12.85
CA SER A 310 11.69 -11.87 -14.12
C SER A 310 12.74 -11.09 -14.91
N PRO A 311 12.55 -10.76 -16.20
CA PRO A 311 13.51 -9.95 -16.95
C PRO A 311 13.83 -8.59 -16.29
N LEU A 312 12.88 -7.99 -15.57
CA LEU A 312 13.02 -6.68 -14.94
C LEU A 312 13.71 -6.73 -13.57
N ALA A 313 13.36 -7.71 -12.74
CA ALA A 313 13.78 -7.76 -11.34
C ALA A 313 14.00 -9.20 -10.86
N LYS A 314 14.86 -9.34 -9.85
CA LYS A 314 15.15 -10.62 -9.18
C LYS A 314 15.05 -10.47 -7.66
N LEU A 315 14.95 -11.59 -6.96
CA LEU A 315 15.14 -11.61 -5.51
C LEU A 315 16.52 -12.19 -5.18
N ASP A 316 17.37 -11.38 -4.56
CA ASP A 316 18.69 -11.75 -4.09
C ASP A 316 18.58 -12.12 -2.60
N VAL A 317 18.21 -13.38 -2.33
CA VAL A 317 17.85 -13.92 -1.00
C VAL A 317 16.63 -13.25 -0.38
N ASP A 318 16.80 -12.02 0.08
CA ASP A 318 15.84 -11.23 0.83
C ASP A 318 15.77 -9.77 0.36
N THR A 319 16.46 -9.46 -0.73
CA THR A 319 16.51 -8.12 -1.30
C THR A 319 16.07 -8.17 -2.75
N LEU A 320 14.99 -7.47 -3.09
CA LEU A 320 14.60 -7.29 -4.48
C LEU A 320 15.60 -6.36 -5.15
N VAL A 321 16.08 -6.77 -6.33
CA VAL A 321 17.03 -6.00 -7.14
C VAL A 321 16.45 -5.78 -8.53
N VAL A 322 16.34 -4.51 -8.93
CA VAL A 322 16.02 -4.11 -10.30
C VAL A 322 17.27 -4.31 -11.17
N LYS A 323 17.12 -5.03 -12.28
CA LYS A 323 18.26 -5.52 -13.09
C LYS A 323 18.71 -4.51 -14.14
N ASN A 324 19.88 -4.77 -14.72
CA ASN A 324 20.41 -4.10 -15.92
C ASN A 324 20.55 -2.58 -15.80
N GLY A 325 20.86 -2.07 -14.60
CA GLY A 325 21.00 -0.63 -14.34
C GLY A 325 19.69 0.17 -14.42
N LYS A 326 18.54 -0.52 -14.51
CA LYS A 326 17.22 0.11 -14.52
C LYS A 326 16.81 0.51 -13.10
N THR A 327 15.80 1.37 -13.02
CA THR A 327 15.08 1.67 -11.78
C THR A 327 13.61 1.26 -11.92
N ALA A 328 12.97 1.01 -10.78
CA ALA A 328 11.51 0.93 -10.68
C ALA A 328 10.99 2.19 -9.98
N ASN A 329 9.75 2.58 -10.26
CA ASN A 329 9.10 3.73 -9.61
C ASN A 329 7.70 3.39 -9.09
N LYS A 330 7.26 2.13 -9.21
CA LYS A 330 6.03 1.64 -8.59
C LYS A 330 6.25 0.25 -8.03
N ILE A 331 5.50 -0.07 -7.00
CA ILE A 331 5.52 -1.38 -6.36
C ILE A 331 4.12 -1.74 -5.88
N GLN A 332 3.81 -3.03 -5.93
CA GLN A 332 2.61 -3.60 -5.35
C GLN A 332 3.01 -4.87 -4.60
N TYR A 333 2.53 -5.02 -3.38
CA TYR A 333 2.77 -6.23 -2.61
C TYR A 333 1.47 -7.02 -2.41
N ARG A 334 1.61 -8.32 -2.12
CA ARG A 334 0.53 -9.18 -1.64
C ARG A 334 1.00 -10.03 -0.49
N VAL A 335 0.07 -10.38 0.38
CA VAL A 335 0.28 -11.25 1.53
C VAL A 335 -0.55 -12.50 1.31
N ILE A 336 0.11 -13.65 1.41
CA ILE A 336 -0.53 -14.95 1.24
C ILE A 336 -0.49 -15.64 2.61
N LEU A 337 -1.68 -15.92 3.13
CA LEU A 337 -1.85 -16.62 4.39
C LEU A 337 -2.15 -18.09 4.10
N HIS A 338 -1.52 -18.98 4.86
CA HIS A 338 -1.76 -20.42 4.77
C HIS A 338 -1.91 -21.04 6.15
N SER A 339 -2.80 -22.03 6.25
CA SER A 339 -3.03 -22.80 7.45
C SER A 339 -3.24 -24.28 7.15
N GLY A 340 -2.54 -25.14 7.88
CA GLY A 340 -2.71 -26.59 7.81
C GLY A 340 -4.03 -27.08 8.40
N SER A 341 -4.83 -26.23 9.07
CA SER A 341 -6.09 -26.63 9.69
C SER A 341 -7.16 -25.54 9.61
N PRO A 342 -8.43 -25.88 9.28
CA PRO A 342 -9.53 -24.93 9.34
C PRO A 342 -9.68 -24.30 10.74
N GLY A 343 -10.00 -23.01 10.79
CA GLY A 343 -10.20 -22.28 12.05
C GLY A 343 -8.91 -21.83 12.76
N ILE A 344 -7.73 -22.23 12.26
CA ILE A 344 -6.44 -21.64 12.65
C ILE A 344 -6.04 -20.63 11.59
N THR A 345 -5.72 -19.41 12.00
CA THR A 345 -5.27 -18.35 11.09
C THR A 345 -3.93 -17.78 11.56
N PRO A 346 -2.96 -17.57 10.65
CA PRO A 346 -1.89 -16.62 10.91
C PRO A 346 -2.48 -15.20 10.96
N ASN A 347 -1.91 -14.35 11.81
CA ASN A 347 -2.30 -12.95 11.94
C ASN A 347 -1.15 -12.07 11.47
N LEU A 348 -1.29 -11.41 10.32
CA LEU A 348 -0.29 -10.46 9.85
C LEU A 348 -0.67 -9.04 10.30
N ARG A 349 0.16 -8.45 11.16
CA ARG A 349 -0.11 -7.16 11.83
C ARG A 349 0.71 -5.99 11.28
N LEU A 350 1.77 -6.25 10.53
CA LEU A 350 2.57 -5.19 9.89
C LEU A 350 3.16 -5.67 8.56
N VAL A 351 3.19 -4.77 7.58
CA VAL A 351 4.07 -4.85 6.40
C VAL A 351 4.85 -3.55 6.30
N ALA A 352 6.17 -3.67 6.21
CA ALA A 352 7.06 -2.55 5.95
C ALA A 352 7.83 -2.76 4.65
N LEU A 353 7.96 -1.69 3.86
CA LEU A 353 8.71 -1.64 2.62
C LEU A 353 9.80 -0.58 2.76
N ALA A 354 11.07 -1.02 2.73
CA ALA A 354 12.23 -0.16 2.67
C ALA A 354 12.79 -0.10 1.24
N LEU A 355 13.00 1.11 0.74
CA LEU A 355 13.46 1.39 -0.63
C LEU A 355 14.85 2.01 -0.61
N ARG A 356 15.68 1.62 -1.58
CA ARG A 356 16.99 2.23 -1.82
C ARG A 356 17.23 2.41 -3.30
N ASN A 357 17.78 3.57 -3.65
CA ASN A 357 18.43 3.78 -4.94
C ASN A 357 19.94 3.83 -4.74
N GLN A 358 20.66 2.95 -5.41
CA GLN A 358 22.13 2.87 -5.34
C GLN A 358 22.82 3.70 -6.42
N ASN A 359 22.06 4.31 -7.34
CA ASN A 359 22.63 5.16 -8.37
C ASN A 359 23.10 6.49 -7.74
N PRO A 360 24.37 6.89 -7.95
CA PRO A 360 24.90 8.12 -7.37
C PRO A 360 24.08 9.36 -7.74
N GLY A 361 23.73 10.17 -6.73
CA GLY A 361 22.95 11.39 -6.91
C GLY A 361 21.45 11.17 -7.14
N GLN A 362 20.98 9.93 -7.03
CA GLN A 362 19.56 9.56 -7.12
C GLN A 362 19.05 8.92 -5.82
N GLU A 363 19.76 9.13 -4.71
CA GLU A 363 19.40 8.59 -3.41
C GLU A 363 17.99 9.05 -3.01
N ILE A 364 17.24 8.14 -2.38
CA ILE A 364 15.89 8.44 -1.93
C ILE A 364 15.98 9.22 -0.63
N THR A 365 15.36 10.40 -0.59
CA THR A 365 15.33 11.22 0.62
C THR A 365 14.50 10.52 1.69
N LYS A 366 15.10 10.26 2.85
CA LYS A 366 14.36 9.77 4.02
C LYS A 366 13.49 10.90 4.59
N VAL A 367 12.24 10.59 4.88
CA VAL A 367 11.28 11.53 5.45
C VAL A 367 11.09 11.19 6.94
N PHE A 368 11.18 12.21 7.79
CA PHE A 368 10.90 12.12 9.21
C PHE A 368 9.69 13.00 9.53
N TYR A 369 8.77 12.50 10.35
CA TYR A 369 7.56 13.21 10.76
C TYR A 369 7.64 13.79 12.17
N ASP A 370 8.63 13.35 12.93
CA ASP A 370 8.95 13.79 14.28
C ASP A 370 10.07 14.86 14.27
N THR A 371 10.24 15.56 15.38
CA THR A 371 11.29 16.58 15.57
C THR A 371 11.89 16.51 16.99
N PRO A 372 12.45 15.36 17.41
CA PRO A 372 13.01 15.19 18.73
C PRO A 372 14.29 16.00 18.91
N ASN A 373 14.67 16.23 20.16
CA ASN A 373 15.95 16.83 20.48
C ASN A 373 17.07 15.80 20.25
N LEU A 374 17.98 16.08 19.31
CA LEU A 374 19.10 15.21 18.95
C LEU A 374 20.43 15.59 19.63
N PHE A 375 20.38 16.48 20.63
CA PHE A 375 21.53 16.86 21.46
C PHE A 375 21.59 16.02 22.74
N ASN A 376 22.81 15.72 23.22
CA ASN A 376 23.05 14.98 24.47
C ASN A 376 22.30 13.63 24.56
N LEU A 377 22.38 12.86 23.48
CA LEU A 377 21.73 11.55 23.38
C LEU A 377 22.20 10.58 24.48
N PRO A 378 21.31 9.72 25.00
CA PRO A 378 21.69 8.73 25.99
C PRO A 378 22.61 7.66 25.39
N VAL A 379 23.35 6.99 26.28
CA VAL A 379 24.02 5.73 25.98
C VAL A 379 23.16 4.61 26.56
N LEU A 380 22.55 3.84 25.69
CA LEU A 380 21.65 2.75 26.06
C LEU A 380 22.45 1.59 26.65
N ASN A 381 21.93 1.05 27.75
CA ASN A 381 22.52 -0.08 28.47
C ASN A 381 22.13 -1.42 27.82
N VAL A 382 22.40 -1.56 26.52
CA VAL A 382 22.15 -2.78 25.76
C VAL A 382 23.09 -3.90 26.25
N PRO A 383 22.55 -5.09 26.62
CA PRO A 383 23.35 -6.25 27.00
C PRO A 383 24.43 -6.59 25.98
N GLN A 384 25.62 -6.93 26.48
CA GLN A 384 26.80 -7.20 25.66
C GLN A 384 26.96 -8.71 25.44
N LEU A 385 26.68 -9.16 24.22
CA LEU A 385 26.76 -10.57 23.84
C LEU A 385 27.70 -10.74 22.65
N SER A 386 28.78 -11.48 22.87
CA SER A 386 29.69 -11.91 21.80
C SER A 386 29.15 -13.18 21.14
N GLN A 387 29.22 -13.24 19.81
CA GLN A 387 28.97 -14.47 19.05
C GLN A 387 30.14 -15.46 19.16
N MET A 388 31.36 -14.96 19.40
CA MET A 388 32.59 -15.76 19.41
C MET A 388 32.73 -16.66 20.65
N VAL A 389 31.89 -16.45 21.67
CA VAL A 389 31.82 -17.30 22.88
C VAL A 389 30.62 -18.26 22.87
N ARG A 390 29.94 -18.38 21.72
CA ARG A 390 28.77 -19.24 21.51
C ARG A 390 29.20 -20.59 20.94
N ASP A 391 28.21 -21.40 20.56
CA ASP A 391 28.47 -22.66 19.86
C ASP A 391 29.43 -22.44 18.66
N PRO A 392 30.66 -23.02 18.71
CA PRO A 392 31.65 -22.85 17.66
C PRO A 392 31.18 -23.30 16.28
N ALA A 393 30.17 -24.17 16.20
CA ALA A 393 29.62 -24.65 14.93
C ALA A 393 28.89 -23.55 14.13
N ILE A 394 28.40 -22.51 14.82
CA ILE A 394 27.64 -21.41 14.20
C ILE A 394 28.19 -20.02 14.56
N ALA A 395 29.13 -19.93 15.50
CA ALA A 395 29.67 -18.68 16.04
C ALA A 395 30.10 -17.68 14.96
N ASP A 396 30.70 -18.14 13.87
CA ASP A 396 31.19 -17.28 12.78
C ASP A 396 30.09 -16.73 11.86
N SER A 397 28.82 -17.13 12.05
CA SER A 397 27.71 -16.83 11.14
C SER A 397 26.47 -16.25 11.82
N ILE A 398 26.50 -15.98 13.13
CA ILE A 398 25.32 -15.56 13.92
C ILE A 398 25.37 -14.10 14.38
N CYS A 399 26.11 -13.21 13.70
CA CYS A 399 26.18 -11.79 14.07
C CYS A 399 24.79 -11.12 14.09
N SER A 400 23.94 -11.45 13.12
CA SER A 400 22.57 -10.95 13.01
C SER A 400 21.67 -11.37 14.17
N PRO A 401 21.43 -12.67 14.41
CA PRO A 401 20.61 -13.10 15.55
C PRO A 401 21.22 -12.76 16.92
N THR A 402 22.55 -12.67 17.05
CA THR A 402 23.19 -12.19 18.29
C THR A 402 22.85 -10.72 18.55
N SER A 403 22.86 -9.89 17.51
CA SER A 403 22.46 -8.47 17.60
C SER A 403 20.97 -8.32 17.95
N VAL A 404 20.09 -9.10 17.32
CA VAL A 404 18.66 -9.15 17.68
C VAL A 404 18.49 -9.57 19.15
N THR A 405 19.24 -10.58 19.61
CA THR A 405 19.21 -11.03 21.00
C THR A 405 19.61 -9.92 21.98
N MET A 406 20.63 -9.13 21.66
CA MET A 406 21.02 -7.98 22.48
C MET A 406 19.89 -6.94 22.59
N MET A 407 19.19 -6.66 21.49
CA MET A 407 18.05 -5.73 21.47
C MET A 407 16.84 -6.28 22.24
N LEU A 408 16.49 -7.56 22.05
CA LEU A 408 15.41 -8.21 22.79
C LEU A 408 15.69 -8.20 24.30
N ALA A 409 16.92 -8.50 24.71
CA ALA A 409 17.34 -8.50 26.11
C ALA A 409 17.32 -7.09 26.71
N TYR A 410 17.61 -6.04 25.93
CA TYR A 410 17.44 -4.66 26.35
C TYR A 410 15.98 -4.34 26.72
N TYR A 411 15.01 -4.90 25.99
CA TYR A 411 13.58 -4.79 26.29
C TYR A 411 13.08 -5.85 27.29
N GLY A 412 13.96 -6.62 27.93
CA GLY A 412 13.61 -7.60 28.96
C GLY A 412 13.29 -9.01 28.47
N THR A 413 13.31 -9.27 27.15
CA THR A 413 13.16 -10.63 26.61
C THR A 413 14.51 -11.33 26.52
N VAL A 414 14.73 -12.28 27.43
CA VAL A 414 15.99 -13.03 27.50
C VAL A 414 15.88 -14.30 26.67
N VAL A 415 16.54 -14.30 25.50
CA VAL A 415 16.75 -15.48 24.65
C VAL A 415 18.25 -15.74 24.48
N GLN A 416 18.65 -16.98 24.22
CA GLN A 416 20.04 -17.28 23.87
C GLN A 416 20.28 -16.95 22.39
N PRO A 417 21.48 -16.47 22.00
CA PRO A 417 21.81 -16.24 20.59
C PRO A 417 21.56 -17.45 19.69
N GLU A 418 21.80 -18.67 20.18
CA GLU A 418 21.53 -19.91 19.47
C GLU A 418 20.03 -20.12 19.22
N THR A 419 19.19 -19.79 20.20
CA THR A 419 17.73 -19.85 20.06
C THR A 419 17.23 -18.84 19.04
N ALA A 420 17.75 -17.62 19.05
CA ALA A 420 17.43 -16.62 18.04
C ALA A 420 17.95 -17.01 16.66
N ALA A 421 19.14 -17.60 16.58
CA ALA A 421 19.74 -18.07 15.34
C ALA A 421 18.86 -19.12 14.66
N TRP A 422 18.55 -20.23 15.33
CA TRP A 422 17.63 -21.24 14.79
C TRP A 422 16.19 -20.72 14.63
N GLY A 423 15.83 -19.72 15.44
CA GLY A 423 14.60 -18.94 15.38
C GLY A 423 14.48 -18.01 14.18
N ALA A 424 15.56 -17.73 13.44
CA ALA A 424 15.57 -16.90 12.24
C ALA A 424 16.23 -17.60 11.03
N TYR A 425 16.79 -18.80 11.22
CA TYR A 425 17.52 -19.54 10.21
C TYR A 425 16.71 -19.75 8.94
N ASP A 426 17.29 -19.39 7.81
CA ASP A 426 16.73 -19.59 6.48
C ASP A 426 17.14 -20.98 5.97
N TYR A 427 16.23 -21.94 5.98
CA TYR A 427 16.52 -23.30 5.52
C TYR A 427 16.65 -23.40 3.99
N GLY A 428 16.17 -22.40 3.25
CA GLY A 428 16.30 -22.34 1.79
C GLY A 428 17.70 -21.85 1.38
N TYR A 429 18.17 -20.78 2.03
CA TYR A 429 19.50 -20.22 1.79
C TYR A 429 20.62 -20.91 2.58
N GLN A 430 20.27 -21.58 3.68
CA GLN A 430 21.15 -22.22 4.64
C GLN A 430 22.04 -21.25 5.44
N ASP A 431 21.52 -20.06 5.74
CA ASP A 431 22.22 -19.00 6.48
C ASP A 431 21.34 -18.38 7.59
N PHE A 432 21.96 -17.71 8.55
CA PHE A 432 21.31 -16.93 9.61
C PHE A 432 21.15 -15.45 9.24
N GLY A 433 21.88 -14.98 8.22
CA GLY A 433 21.77 -13.64 7.66
C GLY A 433 20.60 -13.50 6.70
N ASN A 434 19.43 -13.12 7.22
CA ASN A 434 18.25 -12.80 6.41
C ASN A 434 17.46 -11.65 7.06
N TRP A 435 17.33 -10.53 6.36
CA TRP A 435 16.80 -9.27 6.90
C TRP A 435 15.38 -9.41 7.47
N PRO A 436 14.37 -9.84 6.69
CA PRO A 436 13.01 -9.99 7.19
C PRO A 436 12.85 -11.15 8.16
N PHE A 437 13.65 -12.22 8.08
CA PHE A 437 13.49 -13.34 9.02
C PHE A 437 13.97 -12.99 10.43
N ASN A 438 15.02 -12.17 10.56
CA ASN A 438 15.49 -11.70 11.87
C ASN A 438 14.48 -10.71 12.50
N THR A 439 13.91 -9.80 11.71
CA THR A 439 12.85 -8.90 12.19
C THR A 439 11.56 -9.66 12.50
N ALA A 440 11.13 -10.58 11.65
CA ALA A 440 9.96 -11.42 11.90
C ALA A 440 10.13 -12.34 13.13
N TYR A 441 11.36 -12.79 13.43
CA TYR A 441 11.65 -13.51 14.67
C TYR A 441 11.38 -12.64 15.90
N ALA A 442 11.95 -11.43 15.95
CA ALA A 442 11.67 -10.47 17.02
C ALA A 442 10.16 -10.17 17.11
N ALA A 443 9.49 -10.05 15.96
CA ALA A 443 8.07 -9.81 15.89
C ALA A 443 7.20 -10.92 16.46
N SER A 444 7.61 -12.18 16.28
CA SER A 444 6.94 -13.35 16.86
C SER A 444 7.04 -13.41 18.39
N LEU A 445 7.91 -12.59 18.99
CA LEU A 445 8.05 -12.41 20.43
C LEU A 445 7.30 -11.16 20.94
N GLY A 446 6.50 -10.51 20.08
CA GLY A 446 5.64 -9.38 20.46
C GLY A 446 6.18 -7.99 20.12
N TYR A 447 7.38 -7.87 19.54
CA TYR A 447 8.00 -6.58 19.23
C TYR A 447 7.58 -6.02 17.88
N GLN A 448 7.50 -4.71 17.70
CA GLN A 448 7.36 -4.15 16.37
C GLN A 448 8.75 -4.13 15.71
N ALA A 449 8.95 -4.92 14.65
CA ALA A 449 10.24 -5.00 13.98
C ALA A 449 10.12 -4.79 12.46
N TYR A 450 11.08 -4.09 11.86
CA TYR A 450 11.13 -3.90 10.41
C TYR A 450 12.53 -3.53 9.93
N VAL A 451 12.74 -3.67 8.62
CA VAL A 451 13.97 -3.28 7.93
C VAL A 451 13.83 -1.84 7.43
N ASP A 452 14.90 -1.07 7.51
CA ASP A 452 14.97 0.31 7.02
C ASP A 452 16.32 0.59 6.34
N TYR A 453 16.30 1.49 5.36
CA TYR A 453 17.53 2.17 4.89
C TYR A 453 17.58 3.54 5.56
N SER A 454 18.40 3.68 6.59
CA SER A 454 18.34 4.83 7.49
C SER A 454 19.47 5.83 7.22
N THR A 455 19.56 6.84 8.08
CA THR A 455 20.61 7.87 8.06
C THR A 455 21.20 8.02 9.45
N ILE A 456 22.34 8.71 9.59
CA ILE A 456 22.90 9.03 10.92
C ILE A 456 21.88 9.79 11.77
N GLU A 457 21.11 10.69 11.16
CA GLU A 457 20.00 11.37 11.83
C GLU A 457 18.91 10.39 12.27
N GLY A 458 18.55 9.42 11.42
CA GLY A 458 17.62 8.34 11.77
C GLY A 458 18.10 7.52 12.98
N LEU A 459 19.37 7.11 13.00
CA LEU A 459 19.95 6.43 14.16
C LEU A 459 19.90 7.29 15.42
N LYS A 460 20.19 8.60 15.30
CA LYS A 460 20.09 9.53 16.44
C LYS A 460 18.66 9.66 16.96
N ARG A 461 17.65 9.64 16.08
CA ARG A 461 16.23 9.68 16.45
C ARG A 461 15.81 8.43 17.22
N GLU A 462 16.22 7.24 16.77
CA GLU A 462 15.99 5.98 17.50
C GLU A 462 16.60 6.02 18.90
N ILE A 463 17.87 6.44 19.01
CA ILE A 463 18.54 6.59 20.31
C ILE A 463 17.85 7.64 21.19
N ALA A 464 17.37 8.75 20.62
CA ALA A 464 16.60 9.76 21.36
C ALA A 464 15.27 9.18 21.91
N GLY A 465 14.65 8.26 21.17
CA GLY A 465 13.49 7.48 21.61
C GLY A 465 13.81 6.38 22.62
N GLY A 466 15.09 6.13 22.90
CA GLY A 466 15.52 5.06 23.82
C GLY A 466 15.62 3.68 23.16
N HIS A 467 15.67 3.62 21.83
CA HIS A 467 15.69 2.38 21.05
C HIS A 467 17.09 2.13 20.46
N PRO A 468 17.74 0.99 20.78
CA PRO A 468 18.95 0.59 20.08
C PRO A 468 18.62 0.18 18.64
N VAL A 469 19.61 0.18 17.76
CA VAL A 469 19.42 -0.15 16.33
C VAL A 469 20.48 -1.13 15.88
N ALA A 470 20.12 -2.23 15.22
CA ALA A 470 21.12 -3.09 14.58
C ALA A 470 21.37 -2.63 13.14
N VAL A 471 22.62 -2.59 12.72
CA VAL A 471 23.04 -2.09 11.40
C VAL A 471 24.07 -3.02 10.78
N ALA A 472 24.09 -3.14 9.45
CA ALA A 472 25.18 -3.83 8.76
C ALA A 472 26.34 -2.88 8.50
N VAL A 473 27.55 -3.39 8.60
CA VAL A 473 28.77 -2.69 8.21
C VAL A 473 29.68 -3.60 7.42
N ALA A 474 30.46 -3.00 6.52
CA ALA A 474 31.58 -3.65 5.86
C ALA A 474 32.81 -2.76 6.04
N TYR A 475 33.90 -3.34 6.54
CA TYR A 475 35.08 -2.56 6.90
C TYR A 475 36.35 -3.40 6.98
N LYS A 476 37.48 -2.71 7.06
CA LYS A 476 38.76 -3.20 7.57
C LYS A 476 39.18 -2.39 8.79
N ASN A 477 39.83 -3.02 9.76
CA ASN A 477 40.04 -2.39 11.07
C ASN A 477 41.25 -1.44 11.15
N SER A 478 41.99 -1.30 10.05
CA SER A 478 43.07 -0.32 9.90
C SER A 478 43.43 -0.16 8.42
N ALA A 479 44.06 0.97 8.09
CA ALA A 479 44.56 1.23 6.74
C ALA A 479 45.62 0.23 6.26
N ALA A 480 46.32 -0.44 7.19
CA ALA A 480 47.35 -1.44 6.86
C ALA A 480 46.77 -2.78 6.37
N VAL A 481 45.48 -3.03 6.59
CA VAL A 481 44.81 -4.22 6.06
C VAL A 481 44.53 -4.03 4.56
N SER A 482 44.94 -5.02 3.76
CA SER A 482 44.67 -5.06 2.33
C SER A 482 43.19 -5.23 2.04
N GLY A 483 42.69 -4.61 0.97
CA GLY A 483 41.29 -4.72 0.56
C GLY A 483 40.66 -3.34 0.34
N ASP A 484 39.66 -3.32 -0.52
CA ASP A 484 38.89 -2.13 -0.87
C ASP A 484 37.65 -2.05 0.02
N LEU A 485 37.89 -1.74 1.31
CA LEU A 485 36.86 -1.57 2.32
C LEU A 485 37.15 -0.31 3.15
N PRO A 486 36.11 0.39 3.66
CA PRO A 486 36.28 1.50 4.58
C PRO A 486 37.07 1.12 5.83
N VAL A 487 37.81 2.08 6.39
CA VAL A 487 38.59 1.87 7.62
C VAL A 487 37.76 2.20 8.85
N VAL A 488 37.70 1.29 9.82
CA VAL A 488 37.13 1.50 11.15
C VAL A 488 38.15 1.12 12.21
N ASP A 489 38.82 2.12 12.78
CA ASP A 489 39.87 1.86 13.78
C ASP A 489 39.27 1.29 15.07
N GLY A 490 39.96 0.31 15.66
CA GLY A 490 39.56 -0.31 16.93
C GLY A 490 38.45 -1.35 16.80
N ALA A 491 38.05 -1.73 15.58
CA ALA A 491 37.11 -2.81 15.37
C ALA A 491 37.68 -4.19 15.80
N PRO A 492 36.88 -5.07 16.44
CA PRO A 492 37.39 -6.31 17.04
C PRO A 492 37.96 -7.33 16.06
N ILE A 493 37.48 -7.33 14.81
CA ILE A 493 37.93 -8.24 13.75
C ILE A 493 38.67 -7.49 12.66
N ARG A 494 39.60 -8.19 11.99
CA ARG A 494 40.53 -7.61 11.02
C ARG A 494 39.83 -6.95 9.82
N GLN A 495 38.82 -7.62 9.27
CA GLN A 495 38.00 -7.13 8.16
C GLN A 495 36.73 -7.96 8.05
N THR A 496 35.70 -7.39 7.42
CA THR A 496 34.46 -8.09 7.07
C THR A 496 33.81 -7.48 5.83
N PRO A 497 33.31 -8.29 4.88
CA PRO A 497 32.49 -7.82 3.77
C PRO A 497 31.03 -7.55 4.19
N GLY A 498 30.63 -7.96 5.39
CA GLY A 498 29.30 -7.78 5.93
C GLY A 498 29.22 -8.32 7.35
N HIS A 499 28.80 -7.48 8.29
CA HIS A 499 28.71 -7.81 9.70
C HIS A 499 27.60 -6.99 10.37
N LEU A 500 26.84 -7.60 11.27
CA LEU A 500 25.79 -6.89 11.99
C LEU A 500 26.26 -6.48 13.39
N ILE A 501 26.03 -5.22 13.74
CA ILE A 501 26.42 -4.60 15.01
C ILE A 501 25.25 -3.79 15.58
N VAL A 502 25.26 -3.49 16.89
CA VAL A 502 24.17 -2.74 17.54
C VAL A 502 24.61 -1.35 17.98
N VAL A 503 23.97 -0.32 17.44
CA VAL A 503 24.11 1.08 17.85
C VAL A 503 23.45 1.27 19.21
N CYS A 504 24.23 1.77 20.16
CA CYS A 504 23.81 1.98 21.55
C CYS A 504 23.83 3.45 21.96
N GLY A 505 24.39 4.36 21.16
CA GLY A 505 24.42 5.78 21.47
C GLY A 505 25.49 6.54 20.71
N PHE A 506 25.63 7.82 21.06
CA PHE A 506 26.61 8.73 20.47
C PHE A 506 27.34 9.48 21.58
N THR A 507 28.60 9.84 21.33
CA THR A 507 29.39 10.69 22.24
C THR A 507 30.32 11.58 21.43
N GLN A 508 30.83 12.64 22.05
CA GLN A 508 31.86 13.50 21.48
C GLN A 508 33.06 13.53 22.41
N GLU A 509 34.26 13.31 21.87
CA GLU A 509 35.51 13.32 22.62
C GLU A 509 36.50 14.25 21.91
N ASN A 510 36.94 15.31 22.59
CA ASN A 510 37.89 16.29 22.05
C ASN A 510 37.48 16.86 20.68
N GLY A 511 36.18 17.12 20.48
CA GLY A 511 35.64 17.64 19.22
C GLY A 511 35.51 16.60 18.10
N THR A 512 35.78 15.32 18.37
CA THR A 512 35.54 14.21 17.44
C THR A 512 34.28 13.47 17.85
N ASP A 513 33.37 13.27 16.90
CA ASP A 513 32.14 12.50 17.13
C ASP A 513 32.41 10.99 17.04
N TYR A 514 31.84 10.26 17.98
CA TYR A 514 31.89 8.80 18.05
C TYR A 514 30.48 8.22 18.14
N ILE A 515 30.31 7.05 17.54
CA ILE A 515 29.17 6.17 17.74
C ILE A 515 29.57 5.04 18.69
N ILE A 516 28.68 4.71 19.62
CA ILE A 516 28.88 3.66 20.61
C ILE A 516 28.17 2.40 20.11
N ILE A 517 28.93 1.32 19.99
CA ILE A 517 28.51 0.09 19.34
C ILE A 517 28.67 -1.09 20.30
N ASN A 518 27.72 -2.04 20.27
CA ASN A 518 27.93 -3.41 20.69
C ASN A 518 28.27 -4.24 19.44
N ASP A 519 29.54 -4.64 19.29
CA ASP A 519 30.03 -5.46 18.18
C ASP A 519 30.13 -6.94 18.61
N PRO A 520 29.25 -7.82 18.10
CA PRO A 520 29.21 -9.20 18.57
C PRO A 520 30.44 -10.02 18.17
N ALA A 521 31.28 -9.56 17.24
CA ALA A 521 32.48 -10.29 16.81
C ALA A 521 33.66 -10.17 17.80
N ALA A 522 33.49 -9.42 18.90
CA ALA A 522 34.49 -9.38 19.96
C ALA A 522 34.77 -10.78 20.55
N ALA A 523 36.02 -11.03 20.96
CA ALA A 523 36.42 -12.35 21.51
C ALA A 523 35.79 -12.70 22.88
N SER A 524 35.12 -11.75 23.54
CA SER A 524 34.43 -11.96 24.82
C SER A 524 33.28 -10.96 24.98
N ASN A 525 32.31 -11.27 25.84
CA ASN A 525 31.21 -10.34 26.15
C ASN A 525 31.70 -8.98 26.64
N ALA A 526 32.77 -8.92 27.43
CA ALA A 526 33.32 -7.66 27.94
C ALA A 526 33.96 -6.77 26.86
N GLY A 527 34.33 -7.35 25.72
CA GLY A 527 34.93 -6.63 24.58
C GLY A 527 33.92 -6.14 23.55
N VAL A 528 32.64 -6.43 23.71
CA VAL A 528 31.59 -6.13 22.73
C VAL A 528 31.36 -4.63 22.60
N ARG A 529 31.35 -3.89 23.72
CA ARG A 529 31.14 -2.44 23.70
C ARG A 529 32.40 -1.73 23.20
N VAL A 530 32.30 -1.10 22.03
CA VAL A 530 33.37 -0.33 21.38
C VAL A 530 32.87 1.05 20.94
N LYS A 531 33.81 1.92 20.56
CA LYS A 531 33.54 3.24 19.99
C LYS A 531 34.17 3.34 18.62
N TYR A 532 33.41 3.75 17.62
CA TYR A 532 33.92 4.04 16.28
C TYR A 532 33.82 5.53 16.01
N ARG A 533 34.82 6.12 15.33
CA ARG A 533 34.69 7.49 14.84
C ARG A 533 33.49 7.54 13.89
N LEU A 534 32.66 8.57 14.02
CA LEU A 534 31.38 8.62 13.33
C LEU A 534 31.53 8.64 11.80
N ASP A 535 32.56 9.30 11.28
CA ASP A 535 32.89 9.34 9.85
C ASP A 535 33.33 7.97 9.31
N GLN A 536 34.15 7.25 10.07
CA GLN A 536 34.58 5.89 9.74
C GLN A 536 33.41 4.91 9.74
N PHE A 537 32.56 4.97 10.77
CA PHE A 537 31.34 4.19 10.83
C PHE A 537 30.40 4.53 9.66
N ALA A 538 30.19 5.81 9.36
CA ALA A 538 29.30 6.22 8.27
C ALA A 538 29.75 5.65 6.92
N ALA A 539 31.06 5.63 6.64
CA ALA A 539 31.59 5.01 5.44
C ALA A 539 31.37 3.48 5.43
N ALA A 540 31.63 2.80 6.54
CA ALA A 540 31.43 1.35 6.66
C ALA A 540 29.95 0.93 6.57
N TRP A 541 29.04 1.74 7.09
CA TRP A 541 27.60 1.52 7.01
C TRP A 541 27.06 1.80 5.60
N ALA A 542 27.56 2.85 4.94
CA ALA A 542 27.20 3.19 3.57
C ALA A 542 27.60 2.09 2.57
N GLU A 543 28.73 1.41 2.80
CA GLU A 543 29.15 0.23 2.02
C GLU A 543 28.11 -0.89 2.10
N SER A 544 27.52 -1.12 3.27
CA SER A 544 26.40 -2.05 3.45
C SER A 544 25.03 -1.46 3.08
N GLY A 545 25.01 -0.21 2.61
CA GLY A 545 23.82 0.44 2.10
C GLY A 545 22.95 1.18 3.08
N ASN A 546 23.49 1.52 4.25
CA ASN A 546 22.76 2.16 5.34
C ASN A 546 21.56 1.34 5.85
N ILE A 547 21.58 0.02 5.68
CA ILE A 547 20.50 -0.87 6.10
C ILE A 547 20.53 -1.13 7.61
N ALA A 548 19.36 -1.23 8.22
CA ALA A 548 19.16 -1.38 9.66
C ALA A 548 17.95 -2.27 10.00
N TYR A 549 17.99 -2.88 11.19
CA TYR A 549 16.80 -3.38 11.89
C TYR A 549 16.33 -2.34 12.89
N ILE A 550 15.05 -1.99 12.79
CA ILE A 550 14.35 -1.24 13.83
C ILE A 550 13.51 -2.25 14.63
N ILE A 551 13.63 -2.23 15.96
CA ILE A 551 12.88 -3.09 16.87
C ILE A 551 12.43 -2.25 18.07
N HIS A 552 11.11 -2.19 18.28
CA HIS A 552 10.43 -1.45 19.35
C HIS A 552 9.60 -2.35 20.24
#